data_AF-A0A1V6G9M2-F1
#
_entry.id   AF-A0A1V6G9M2-F1
#
_cell.length_a   1.000
_cell.length_b   1.000
_cell.length_c   1.000
_cell.angle_alpha   90.00
_cell.angle_beta   90.00
_cell.angle_gamma   90.00
#
_symmetry.space_group_name_H-M   'P 1'
#
loop_
_entity.id
_entity.type
_entity.pdbx_description
1 polymer ?
#
loop_
_entity_poly.entity_id
_entity_poly.type
_entity_poly.pdbx_seq_one_letter_code
_entity_poly.pdbx_strand_id
1 'polypeptide(L)'
;MANTTSELVERHPEWVLQEKSRPLRKGRGGTQVVLDMTNPAVRDNLFGQMDALITGIPGLAYIKWDANADFMNAGSTYLGADRQPNLWFDYTSGLYDLLGRLHAKYPGIMMKACSSGGAHMDYGFLRYADEFWTSDNTDARQRVFIQWGAGHFYPACAMAAHVTASPNHQTHRTTPLKFRFDVAMSGRLGFELHPKGMATNEIAFAKKAVADYKRLRPVIQQGDLYRLVSPWGNSYASLMIVNDDKTQAVVFLYGLNRGIMSDFPAPLMLQGLDPSRRYTLTELNKEKRDHSRVNGKALNGAALMAMGLPVKLEGDYDSAVFELSAAQ
;
A
#
# COMPACT_ATOMS: atom_id res chain seq x y z
N MET A 1 13.49 0.19 17.64
CA MET A 1 14.73 -0.61 17.45
C MET A 1 15.92 0.25 17.83
N ALA A 2 17.09 -0.32 18.06
CA ALA A 2 18.32 0.43 18.31
C ALA A 2 19.53 -0.25 17.66
N ASN A 3 20.71 0.36 17.72
CA ASN A 3 21.97 -0.23 17.26
C ASN A 3 22.90 -0.44 18.45
N THR A 4 23.69 -1.52 18.46
CA THR A 4 24.66 -1.79 19.54
C THR A 4 25.73 -0.72 19.69
N THR A 5 25.88 0.15 18.69
CA THR A 5 26.82 1.28 18.66
C THR A 5 26.13 2.63 18.87
N SER A 6 24.92 2.63 19.43
CA SER A 6 24.18 3.87 19.72
C SER A 6 24.30 4.20 21.19
N GLU A 7 24.33 5.50 21.51
CA GLU A 7 24.41 5.98 22.90
C GLU A 7 23.32 5.37 23.79
N LEU A 8 22.12 5.10 23.24
CA LEU A 8 21.03 4.45 23.94
C LEU A 8 21.44 3.06 24.44
N VAL A 9 22.02 2.22 23.58
CA VAL A 9 22.41 0.85 23.96
C VAL A 9 23.70 0.84 24.78
N GLU A 10 24.60 1.79 24.56
CA GLU A 10 25.80 1.95 25.39
C GLU A 10 25.45 2.31 26.84
N ARG A 11 24.47 3.20 27.05
CA ARG A 11 24.01 3.61 28.38
C ARG A 11 23.05 2.63 29.02
N HIS A 12 22.21 1.99 28.20
CA HIS A 12 21.15 1.09 28.64
C HIS A 12 21.20 -0.25 27.89
N PRO A 13 22.28 -1.05 28.04
CA PRO A 13 22.38 -2.34 27.37
C PRO A 13 21.28 -3.33 27.81
N GLU A 14 20.72 -3.16 29.01
CA GLU A 14 19.63 -3.95 29.55
C GLU A 14 18.27 -3.69 28.87
N TRP A 15 18.12 -2.56 28.17
CA TRP A 15 16.90 -2.22 27.42
C TRP A 15 16.76 -2.98 26.11
N VAL A 16 17.78 -3.74 25.71
CA VAL A 16 17.72 -4.63 24.57
C VAL A 16 17.06 -5.94 24.97
N LEU A 17 16.12 -6.39 24.13
CA LEU A 17 15.50 -7.71 24.23
C LEU A 17 16.58 -8.79 24.08
N GLN A 18 16.80 -9.57 25.13
CA GLN A 18 17.85 -10.57 25.20
C GLN A 18 17.59 -11.63 26.28
N GLU A 19 18.04 -12.85 25.99
CA GLU A 19 18.28 -13.89 26.99
C GLU A 19 19.76 -13.82 27.38
N LYS A 20 20.07 -13.40 28.62
CA LYS A 20 21.46 -13.10 29.05
C LYS A 20 22.43 -14.29 28.94
N SER A 21 21.93 -15.53 28.96
CA SER A 21 22.71 -16.76 28.78
C SER A 21 23.13 -17.01 27.33
N ARG A 22 22.68 -16.20 26.36
CA ARG A 22 22.98 -16.38 24.94
C ARG A 22 23.69 -15.16 24.36
N PRO A 23 24.56 -15.37 23.36
CA PRO A 23 25.10 -14.26 22.58
C PRO A 23 23.98 -13.42 21.96
N LEU A 24 24.12 -12.11 22.06
CA LEU A 24 23.22 -11.15 21.43
C LEU A 24 23.35 -11.24 19.91
N ARG A 25 22.26 -11.62 19.23
CA ARG A 25 22.17 -11.63 17.78
C ARG A 25 21.87 -10.22 17.28
N LYS A 26 22.54 -9.86 16.19
CA LYS A 26 22.43 -8.53 15.57
C LYS A 26 21.84 -8.68 14.18
N GLY A 27 20.93 -7.78 13.84
CA GLY A 27 20.20 -7.77 12.58
C GLY A 27 20.91 -6.95 11.50
N ARG A 28 20.12 -6.15 10.78
CA ARG A 28 20.57 -5.35 9.64
C ARG A 28 21.78 -4.49 10.01
N GLY A 29 22.76 -4.42 9.10
CA GLY A 29 23.98 -3.63 9.31
C GLY A 29 24.93 -4.19 10.37
N GLY A 30 24.67 -5.39 10.92
CA GLY A 30 25.52 -6.04 11.92
C GLY A 30 25.47 -5.39 13.31
N THR A 31 24.57 -4.45 13.54
CA THR A 31 24.44 -3.72 14.81
C THR A 31 23.01 -3.59 15.31
N GLN A 32 21.99 -3.80 14.47
CA GLN A 32 20.59 -3.60 14.85
C GLN A 32 20.12 -4.62 15.90
N VAL A 33 19.37 -4.13 16.89
CA VAL A 33 18.79 -4.92 17.99
C VAL A 33 17.36 -4.47 18.31
N VAL A 34 16.60 -5.34 18.98
CA VAL A 34 15.20 -5.11 19.39
C VAL A 34 15.18 -4.51 20.79
N LEU A 35 14.46 -3.40 20.97
CA LEU A 35 14.25 -2.82 22.30
C LEU A 35 13.16 -3.61 23.03
N ASP A 36 13.33 -3.81 24.33
CA ASP A 36 12.41 -4.56 25.18
C ASP A 36 11.18 -3.70 25.54
N MET A 37 10.14 -3.81 24.73
CA MET A 37 8.89 -3.05 24.93
C MET A 37 8.10 -3.48 26.17
N THR A 38 8.49 -4.57 26.85
CA THR A 38 7.87 -4.94 28.14
C THR A 38 8.25 -3.97 29.25
N ASN A 39 9.42 -3.35 29.16
CA ASN A 39 9.95 -2.42 30.14
C ASN A 39 9.33 -1.02 29.99
N PRO A 40 8.61 -0.47 30.98
CA PRO A 40 8.01 0.85 30.90
C PRO A 40 9.04 1.98 30.70
N ALA A 41 10.24 1.85 31.26
CA ALA A 41 11.29 2.87 31.08
C ALA A 41 11.73 3.02 29.62
N VAL A 42 11.76 1.92 28.87
CA VAL A 42 12.02 1.93 27.42
C VAL A 42 10.92 2.70 26.70
N ARG A 43 9.66 2.42 27.02
CA ARG A 43 8.50 3.07 26.39
C ARG A 43 8.44 4.56 26.70
N ASP A 44 8.70 4.95 27.94
CA ASP A 44 8.71 6.36 28.35
C ASP A 44 9.83 7.14 27.69
N ASN A 45 11.01 6.53 27.58
CA ASN A 45 12.12 7.13 26.86
C ASN A 45 11.80 7.31 25.36
N LEU A 46 11.27 6.28 24.70
CA LEU A 46 10.85 6.37 23.30
C LEU A 46 9.73 7.40 23.09
N PHE A 47 8.76 7.45 24.00
CA PHE A 47 7.70 8.46 23.97
C PHE A 47 8.30 9.87 24.04
N GLY A 48 9.18 10.13 25.02
CA GLY A 48 9.83 11.44 25.16
C GLY A 48 10.66 11.85 23.93
N GLN A 49 11.38 10.91 23.32
CA GLN A 49 12.13 11.18 22.08
C GLN A 49 11.20 11.53 20.91
N MET A 50 10.12 10.77 20.73
CA MET A 50 9.12 11.04 19.69
C MET A 50 8.40 12.37 19.94
N ASP A 51 8.07 12.67 21.20
CA ASP A 51 7.45 13.92 21.63
C ASP A 51 8.30 15.13 21.25
N ALA A 52 9.59 15.08 21.60
CA ALA A 52 10.56 16.12 21.28
C ALA A 52 10.72 16.29 19.76
N LEU A 53 10.75 15.19 18.99
CA LEU A 53 10.86 15.24 17.54
C LEU A 53 9.62 15.87 16.91
N ILE A 54 8.43 15.43 17.32
CA ILE A 54 7.16 15.93 16.77
C ILE A 54 6.99 17.42 17.09
N THR A 55 7.25 17.82 18.34
CA THR A 55 7.15 19.23 18.75
C THR A 55 8.23 20.12 18.14
N GLY A 56 9.41 19.55 17.87
CA GLY A 56 10.54 20.26 17.26
C GLY A 56 10.42 20.48 15.74
N ILE A 57 9.46 19.83 15.06
CA ILE A 57 9.26 19.96 13.60
C ILE A 57 7.90 20.63 13.33
N PRO A 58 7.87 21.97 13.13
CA PRO A 58 6.63 22.67 12.83
C PRO A 58 5.92 22.09 11.60
N GLY A 59 4.64 21.75 11.76
CA GLY A 59 3.81 21.24 10.67
C GLY A 59 4.05 19.78 10.29
N LEU A 60 4.75 18.99 11.11
CA LEU A 60 4.82 17.54 10.92
C LEU A 60 3.41 16.95 10.92
N ALA A 61 2.99 16.43 9.77
CA ALA A 61 1.63 15.92 9.55
C ALA A 61 1.58 14.41 9.28
N TYR A 62 2.75 13.77 9.11
CA TYR A 62 2.84 12.39 8.65
C TYR A 62 4.08 11.68 9.19
N ILE A 63 3.90 10.47 9.72
CA ILE A 63 4.97 9.59 10.20
C ILE A 63 4.85 8.22 9.52
N LYS A 64 5.95 7.71 8.94
CA LYS A 64 6.07 6.28 8.60
C LYS A 64 6.73 5.57 9.78
N TRP A 65 5.97 4.75 10.50
CA TRP A 65 6.47 3.92 11.61
C TRP A 65 6.92 2.57 11.08
N ASP A 66 8.22 2.29 11.16
CA ASP A 66 8.83 1.10 10.54
C ASP A 66 9.43 0.13 11.57
N ALA A 67 9.33 -1.17 11.29
CA ALA A 67 9.88 -2.26 12.09
C ALA A 67 10.63 -3.25 11.17
N ASN A 68 11.96 -3.20 11.15
CA ASN A 68 12.79 -3.98 10.23
C ASN A 68 13.61 -5.06 10.93
N ALA A 69 13.06 -5.71 11.95
CA ALA A 69 13.69 -6.87 12.57
C ALA A 69 12.65 -7.75 13.27
N ASP A 70 12.87 -9.06 13.19
CA ASP A 70 12.16 -10.05 14.00
C ASP A 70 12.71 -10.09 15.43
N PHE A 71 12.08 -10.88 16.30
CA PHE A 71 12.65 -11.19 17.61
C PHE A 71 13.85 -12.13 17.47
N MET A 72 15.04 -11.56 17.50
CA MET A 72 16.29 -12.30 17.31
C MET A 72 16.78 -13.01 18.59
N ASN A 73 16.48 -12.45 19.76
CA ASN A 73 16.79 -13.02 21.07
C ASN A 73 15.55 -12.92 21.97
N ALA A 74 14.68 -13.91 21.92
CA ALA A 74 13.48 -13.94 22.74
C ALA A 74 13.84 -14.10 24.23
N GLY A 75 13.80 -12.98 24.96
CA GLY A 75 13.99 -12.91 26.40
C GLY A 75 13.92 -11.45 26.85
N SER A 76 13.32 -11.18 28.00
CA SER A 76 13.33 -9.85 28.60
C SER A 76 14.24 -9.85 29.82
N THR A 77 15.04 -8.80 30.00
CA THR A 77 15.80 -8.63 31.26
C THR A 77 14.97 -7.96 32.35
N TYR A 78 13.83 -7.39 31.98
CA TYR A 78 12.87 -6.74 32.87
C TYR A 78 11.86 -7.72 33.47
N LEU A 79 11.37 -8.69 32.67
CA LEU A 79 10.43 -9.69 33.15
C LEU A 79 11.09 -10.71 34.11
N GLY A 80 10.37 -11.05 35.17
CA GLY A 80 10.69 -12.19 36.03
C GLY A 80 10.64 -13.52 35.26
N ALA A 81 11.29 -14.55 35.81
CA ALA A 81 11.40 -15.87 35.17
C ALA A 81 10.02 -16.51 34.86
N ASP A 82 9.05 -16.29 35.74
CA ASP A 82 7.66 -16.74 35.63
C ASP A 82 6.86 -16.02 34.54
N ARG A 83 7.30 -14.82 34.12
CA ARG A 83 6.66 -14.03 33.06
C ARG A 83 7.31 -14.13 31.69
N GLN A 84 8.50 -14.73 31.56
CA GLN A 84 9.15 -14.91 30.25
C GLN A 84 8.24 -15.58 29.19
N PRO A 85 7.39 -16.57 29.51
CA PRO A 85 6.45 -17.13 28.55
C PRO A 85 5.43 -16.12 27.97
N ASN A 86 5.13 -15.04 28.71
CA ASN A 86 4.22 -13.97 28.28
C ASN A 86 4.90 -12.88 27.43
N LEU A 87 6.20 -13.02 27.13
CA LEU A 87 6.99 -12.00 26.46
C LEU A 87 6.31 -11.40 25.22
N TRP A 88 5.77 -12.26 24.35
CA TRP A 88 5.14 -11.84 23.08
C TRP A 88 3.95 -10.92 23.31
N PHE A 89 3.11 -11.29 24.28
CA PHE A 89 1.95 -10.51 24.65
C PHE A 89 2.37 -9.20 25.31
N ASP A 90 3.23 -9.26 26.34
CA ASP A 90 3.66 -8.08 27.09
C ASP A 90 4.42 -7.09 26.19
N TYR A 91 5.23 -7.57 25.23
CA TYR A 91 5.90 -6.73 24.24
C TYR A 91 4.88 -6.02 23.35
N THR A 92 3.92 -6.76 22.80
CA THR A 92 2.93 -6.22 21.87
C THR A 92 2.02 -5.22 22.58
N SER A 93 1.60 -5.52 23.82
CA SER A 93 0.88 -4.60 24.68
C SER A 93 1.69 -3.33 24.95
N GLY A 94 2.99 -3.46 25.23
CA GLY A 94 3.88 -2.31 25.39
C GLY A 94 4.03 -1.47 24.13
N LEU A 95 4.14 -2.09 22.96
CA LEU A 95 4.15 -1.37 21.69
C LEU A 95 2.84 -0.58 21.47
N TYR A 96 1.69 -1.20 21.73
CA TYR A 96 0.39 -0.53 21.62
C TYR A 96 0.16 0.55 22.67
N ASP A 97 0.72 0.42 23.87
CA ASP A 97 0.75 1.50 24.87
C ASP A 97 1.47 2.74 24.32
N LEU A 98 2.67 2.56 23.77
CA LEU A 98 3.44 3.66 23.16
C LEU A 98 2.69 4.31 21.99
N LEU A 99 2.20 3.49 21.05
CA LEU A 99 1.44 3.99 19.89
C LEU A 99 0.16 4.70 20.30
N GLY A 100 -0.57 4.16 21.29
CA GLY A 100 -1.79 4.75 21.82
C GLY A 100 -1.55 6.11 22.47
N ARG A 101 -0.47 6.25 23.25
CA ARG A 101 -0.06 7.53 23.84
C ARG A 101 0.26 8.57 22.78
N LEU A 102 1.02 8.19 21.73
CA LEU A 102 1.36 9.09 20.63
C LEU A 102 0.10 9.51 19.84
N HIS A 103 -0.76 8.55 19.50
CA HIS A 103 -2.00 8.81 18.79
C HIS A 103 -2.93 9.75 19.58
N ALA A 104 -3.09 9.52 20.90
CA ALA A 104 -3.91 10.37 21.75
C ALA A 104 -3.38 11.80 21.88
N LYS A 105 -2.04 11.98 21.96
CA LYS A 105 -1.43 13.32 22.06
C LYS A 105 -1.43 14.06 20.71
N TYR A 106 -1.34 13.34 19.60
CA TYR A 106 -1.19 13.90 18.26
C TYR A 106 -2.23 13.39 17.26
N PRO A 107 -3.54 13.59 17.51
CA PRO A 107 -4.60 13.02 16.67
C PRO A 107 -4.64 13.56 15.24
N GLY A 108 -3.95 14.68 14.96
CA GLY A 108 -3.84 15.26 13.62
C GLY A 108 -2.68 14.72 12.78
N ILE A 109 -1.79 13.90 13.35
CA ILE A 109 -0.68 13.30 12.61
C ILE A 109 -1.14 11.98 12.02
N MET A 110 -1.04 11.87 10.70
CA MET A 110 -1.26 10.60 10.02
C MET A 110 -0.09 9.65 10.24
N MET A 111 -0.38 8.37 10.47
CA MET A 111 0.65 7.34 10.61
C MET A 111 0.50 6.25 9.55
N LYS A 112 1.61 5.95 8.86
CA LYS A 112 1.75 4.75 8.03
C LYS A 112 2.51 3.67 8.79
N ALA A 113 1.86 2.55 9.04
CA ALA A 113 2.53 1.37 9.58
C ALA A 113 3.35 0.65 8.49
N CYS A 114 4.53 0.18 8.88
CA CYS A 114 5.48 -0.52 8.01
C CYS A 114 6.25 -1.54 8.84
N SER A 115 6.51 -2.69 8.25
CA SER A 115 7.39 -3.70 8.81
C SER A 115 8.05 -4.44 7.65
N SER A 116 9.14 -3.87 7.12
CA SER A 116 9.77 -4.33 5.86
C SER A 116 8.74 -4.52 4.72
N GLY A 117 7.85 -3.55 4.56
CA GLY A 117 6.60 -3.73 3.84
C GLY A 117 5.43 -4.03 4.77
N GLY A 118 4.62 -5.01 4.38
CA GLY A 118 3.32 -5.29 4.99
C GLY A 118 3.31 -6.36 6.10
N ALA A 119 4.45 -6.67 6.73
CA ALA A 119 4.50 -7.78 7.70
C ALA A 119 3.67 -7.54 8.99
N HIS A 120 3.32 -6.29 9.29
CA HIS A 120 2.38 -5.90 10.36
C HIS A 120 1.12 -5.21 9.80
N MET A 121 0.60 -5.75 8.69
CA MET A 121 -0.73 -5.37 8.22
C MET A 121 -1.78 -6.15 8.99
N ASP A 122 -2.30 -5.56 10.07
CA ASP A 122 -3.33 -6.13 10.92
C ASP A 122 -4.27 -5.05 11.52
N TYR A 123 -5.48 -5.47 11.89
CA TYR A 123 -6.47 -4.57 12.52
C TYR A 123 -6.03 -4.05 13.90
N GLY A 124 -5.09 -4.72 14.56
CA GLY A 124 -4.52 -4.25 15.81
C GLY A 124 -3.76 -2.95 15.62
N PHE A 125 -2.93 -2.87 14.57
CA PHE A 125 -2.20 -1.68 14.15
C PHE A 125 -3.08 -0.58 13.55
N LEU A 126 -4.16 -0.92 12.82
CA LEU A 126 -5.09 0.08 12.23
C LEU A 126 -5.77 0.99 13.26
N ARG A 127 -5.75 0.63 14.54
CA ARG A 127 -6.22 1.51 15.62
C ARG A 127 -5.34 2.74 15.82
N TYR A 128 -4.10 2.70 15.33
CA TYR A 128 -3.09 3.75 15.51
C TYR A 128 -2.48 4.23 14.19
N ALA A 129 -2.75 3.54 13.08
CA ALA A 129 -2.25 3.85 11.75
C ALA A 129 -3.40 4.02 10.74
N ASP A 130 -3.26 4.98 9.85
CA ASP A 130 -4.25 5.32 8.82
C ASP A 130 -4.03 4.54 7.52
N GLU A 131 -2.81 4.08 7.28
CA GLU A 131 -2.45 3.30 6.11
C GLU A 131 -1.29 2.35 6.40
N PHE A 132 -1.10 1.39 5.52
CA PHE A 132 0.02 0.47 5.53
C PHE A 132 0.93 0.71 4.35
N TRP A 133 2.24 0.57 4.58
CA TRP A 133 3.16 0.30 3.50
C TRP A 133 2.99 -1.15 3.05
N THR A 134 2.17 -1.39 2.02
CA THR A 134 1.68 -2.73 1.71
C THR A 134 2.80 -3.72 1.35
N SER A 135 3.90 -3.28 0.75
CA SER A 135 5.05 -4.14 0.43
C SER A 135 6.24 -3.31 -0.03
N ASP A 136 7.45 -3.70 0.40
CA ASP A 136 8.72 -3.17 -0.15
C ASP A 136 8.96 -3.58 -1.60
N ASN A 137 8.35 -4.67 -2.06
CA ASN A 137 8.31 -4.99 -3.48
C ASN A 137 7.33 -4.06 -4.19
N THR A 138 7.88 -3.10 -4.94
CA THR A 138 7.15 -2.11 -5.73
C THR A 138 7.14 -2.40 -7.23
N ASP A 139 7.54 -3.61 -7.65
CA ASP A 139 7.38 -4.06 -9.03
C ASP A 139 5.89 -4.07 -9.39
N ALA A 140 5.48 -3.28 -10.39
CA ALA A 140 4.07 -3.11 -10.71
C ALA A 140 3.37 -4.44 -11.05
N ARG A 141 4.07 -5.39 -11.70
CA ARG A 141 3.50 -6.71 -11.96
C ARG A 141 3.23 -7.47 -10.66
N GLN A 142 4.20 -7.53 -9.75
CA GLN A 142 4.03 -8.19 -8.45
C GLN A 142 2.97 -7.47 -7.59
N ARG A 143 2.91 -6.14 -7.66
CA ARG A 143 1.92 -5.33 -6.95
C ARG A 143 0.49 -5.65 -7.33
N VAL A 144 0.20 -6.06 -8.58
CA VAL A 144 -1.15 -6.54 -8.95
C VAL A 144 -1.58 -7.72 -8.07
N PHE A 145 -0.70 -8.71 -7.86
CA PHE A 145 -0.99 -9.88 -7.02
C PHE A 145 -1.04 -9.52 -5.53
N ILE A 146 -0.09 -8.72 -5.06
CA ILE A 146 0.01 -8.31 -3.65
C ILE A 146 -1.21 -7.47 -3.25
N GLN A 147 -1.56 -6.45 -4.05
CA GLN A 147 -2.72 -5.60 -3.79
C GLN A 147 -4.03 -6.36 -3.93
N TRP A 148 -4.12 -7.32 -4.86
CA TRP A 148 -5.28 -8.20 -4.93
C TRP A 148 -5.46 -8.98 -3.63
N GLY A 149 -4.40 -9.64 -3.15
CA GLY A 149 -4.42 -10.40 -1.90
C GLY A 149 -4.76 -9.53 -0.69
N ALA A 150 -4.09 -8.39 -0.54
CA ALA A 150 -4.35 -7.45 0.56
C ALA A 150 -5.78 -6.88 0.51
N GLY A 151 -6.31 -6.63 -0.68
CA GLY A 151 -7.68 -6.14 -0.91
C GLY A 151 -8.80 -7.09 -0.49
N HIS A 152 -8.49 -8.33 -0.10
CA HIS A 152 -9.46 -9.23 0.56
C HIS A 152 -9.77 -8.83 2.00
N PHE A 153 -8.84 -8.14 2.67
CA PHE A 153 -8.94 -7.78 4.08
C PHE A 153 -8.97 -6.27 4.30
N TYR A 154 -8.27 -5.52 3.45
CA TYR A 154 -8.07 -4.09 3.63
C TYR A 154 -8.67 -3.27 2.49
N PRO A 155 -9.31 -2.13 2.79
CA PRO A 155 -9.80 -1.21 1.77
C PRO A 155 -8.63 -0.53 1.04
N ALA A 156 -8.92 0.01 -0.15
CA ALA A 156 -7.92 0.70 -0.97
C ALA A 156 -7.25 1.90 -0.25
N CYS A 157 -8.00 2.61 0.60
CA CYS A 157 -7.47 3.73 1.40
C CYS A 157 -6.38 3.31 2.39
N ALA A 158 -6.39 2.07 2.88
CA ALA A 158 -5.41 1.54 3.82
C ALA A 158 -4.14 0.98 3.13
N MET A 159 -4.12 0.88 1.80
CA MET A 159 -3.02 0.28 1.05
C MET A 159 -2.18 1.35 0.33
N ALA A 160 -1.05 1.77 0.92
CA ALA A 160 -0.12 2.65 0.22
C ALA A 160 0.50 1.93 -0.99
N ALA A 161 0.50 2.62 -2.12
CA ALA A 161 0.98 2.10 -3.39
C ALA A 161 1.77 3.19 -4.13
N HIS A 162 3.09 3.03 -4.20
CA HIS A 162 3.96 4.04 -4.79
C HIS A 162 4.40 3.65 -6.20
N VAL A 163 4.48 4.67 -7.06
CA VAL A 163 5.22 4.57 -8.33
C VAL A 163 6.71 4.72 -8.03
N THR A 164 7.52 3.75 -8.44
CA THR A 164 8.98 3.73 -8.20
C THR A 164 9.77 3.68 -9.49
N ALA A 165 11.10 3.77 -9.39
CA ALA A 165 12.02 3.64 -10.52
C ALA A 165 11.85 2.30 -11.29
N SER A 166 12.25 2.33 -12.56
CA SER A 166 12.33 1.17 -13.47
C SER A 166 13.70 1.21 -14.17
N PRO A 167 14.48 0.11 -14.21
CA PRO A 167 14.19 -1.22 -13.69
C PRO A 167 13.93 -1.25 -12.17
N ASN A 168 13.00 -2.09 -11.73
CA ASN A 168 12.62 -2.20 -10.32
C ASN A 168 13.80 -2.72 -9.48
N HIS A 169 13.99 -2.18 -8.26
CA HIS A 169 15.14 -2.54 -7.42
C HIS A 169 15.09 -3.97 -6.87
N GLN A 170 13.90 -4.51 -6.59
CA GLN A 170 13.76 -5.83 -5.96
C GLN A 170 13.79 -6.98 -6.97
N THR A 171 13.25 -6.76 -8.17
CA THR A 171 13.03 -7.80 -9.17
C THR A 171 13.78 -7.56 -10.49
N HIS A 172 14.39 -6.38 -10.65
CA HIS A 172 15.04 -5.93 -11.89
C HIS A 172 14.12 -5.86 -13.11
N ARG A 173 12.79 -5.94 -12.92
CA ARG A 173 11.81 -5.85 -14.02
C ARG A 173 11.71 -4.42 -14.54
N THR A 174 11.73 -4.28 -15.86
CA THR A 174 11.38 -3.03 -16.54
C THR A 174 9.90 -3.00 -16.86
N THR A 175 9.20 -1.95 -16.43
CA THR A 175 7.77 -1.76 -16.73
C THR A 175 7.48 -0.32 -17.19
N PRO A 176 6.54 -0.11 -18.13
CA PRO A 176 6.16 1.23 -18.58
C PRO A 176 5.72 2.12 -17.41
N LEU A 177 5.98 3.43 -17.51
CA LEU A 177 5.56 4.39 -16.48
C LEU A 177 4.04 4.37 -16.27
N LYS A 178 3.28 4.32 -17.37
CA LYS A 178 1.82 4.22 -17.33
C LYS A 178 1.34 3.02 -16.52
N PHE A 179 1.87 1.82 -16.79
CA PHE A 179 1.52 0.61 -16.06
C PHE A 179 1.77 0.74 -14.56
N ARG A 180 2.93 1.32 -14.18
CA ARG A 180 3.26 1.57 -12.76
C ARG A 180 2.25 2.52 -12.09
N PHE A 181 1.84 3.58 -12.79
CA PHE A 181 0.80 4.49 -12.31
C PHE A 181 -0.56 3.80 -12.17
N ASP A 182 -1.01 3.11 -13.21
CA ASP A 182 -2.33 2.48 -13.24
C ASP A 182 -2.48 1.39 -12.16
N VAL A 183 -1.39 0.66 -11.84
CA VAL A 183 -1.36 -0.28 -10.71
C VAL A 183 -1.39 0.46 -9.37
N ALA A 184 -0.57 1.50 -9.20
CA ALA A 184 -0.49 2.25 -7.95
C ALA A 184 -1.78 3.03 -7.63
N MET A 185 -2.51 3.47 -8.66
CA MET A 185 -3.78 4.18 -8.52
C MET A 185 -4.92 3.32 -7.95
N SER A 186 -4.80 1.99 -7.85
CA SER A 186 -5.81 1.15 -7.20
C SER A 186 -5.68 1.08 -5.66
N GLY A 187 -4.68 1.77 -5.10
CA GLY A 187 -4.54 2.00 -3.66
C GLY A 187 -4.38 3.49 -3.35
N ARG A 188 -3.69 3.80 -2.27
CA ARG A 188 -3.28 5.16 -1.90
C ARG A 188 -1.99 5.55 -2.63
N LEU A 189 -2.15 6.28 -3.73
CA LEU A 189 -1.07 6.67 -4.64
C LEU A 189 0.00 7.51 -3.94
N GLY A 190 1.26 7.14 -4.15
CA GLY A 190 2.43 7.94 -3.77
C GLY A 190 3.60 7.73 -4.75
N PHE A 191 4.77 8.26 -4.38
CA PHE A 191 5.97 8.24 -5.22
C PHE A 191 7.20 7.87 -4.40
N GLU A 192 8.04 7.00 -4.96
CA GLU A 192 9.36 6.67 -4.41
C GLU A 192 10.36 6.57 -5.58
N LEU A 193 10.51 7.70 -6.25
CA LEU A 193 11.43 7.90 -7.37
C LEU A 193 11.98 9.33 -7.33
N HIS A 194 13.11 9.57 -7.98
CA HIS A 194 13.73 10.89 -8.05
C HIS A 194 13.23 11.66 -9.29
N PRO A 195 12.44 12.74 -9.13
CA PRO A 195 11.88 13.46 -10.28
C PRO A 195 12.94 14.10 -11.19
N LYS A 196 14.13 14.43 -10.64
CA LYS A 196 15.25 15.00 -11.41
C LYS A 196 15.73 14.09 -12.55
N GLY A 197 15.50 12.78 -12.46
CA GLY A 197 15.91 11.81 -13.48
C GLY A 197 14.84 11.51 -14.53
N MET A 198 13.66 12.11 -14.46
CA MET A 198 12.55 11.83 -15.39
C MET A 198 12.64 12.68 -16.66
N ALA A 199 12.25 12.10 -17.79
CA ALA A 199 12.11 12.86 -19.03
C ALA A 199 10.93 13.84 -18.97
N THR A 200 10.97 14.92 -19.75
CA THR A 200 9.94 15.98 -19.73
C THR A 200 8.54 15.44 -20.03
N ASN A 201 8.42 14.49 -20.96
CA ASN A 201 7.16 13.83 -21.29
C ASN A 201 6.64 12.94 -20.15
N GLU A 202 7.53 12.28 -19.42
CA GLU A 202 7.18 11.48 -18.23
C GLU A 202 6.69 12.36 -17.08
N ILE A 203 7.31 13.53 -16.88
CA ILE A 203 6.86 14.51 -15.87
C ILE A 203 5.47 15.05 -16.26
N ALA A 204 5.26 15.38 -17.53
CA ALA A 204 3.95 15.84 -18.02
C ALA A 204 2.87 14.76 -17.81
N PHE A 205 3.18 13.50 -18.13
CA PHE A 205 2.32 12.36 -17.87
C PHE A 205 2.01 12.23 -16.37
N ALA A 206 3.03 12.22 -15.52
CA ALA A 206 2.87 12.09 -14.07
C ALA A 206 1.98 13.19 -13.48
N LYS A 207 2.14 14.44 -13.92
CA LYS A 207 1.27 15.56 -13.50
C LYS A 207 -0.18 15.30 -13.86
N LYS A 208 -0.45 14.85 -15.08
CA LYS A 208 -1.82 14.51 -15.52
C LYS A 208 -2.39 13.36 -14.69
N ALA A 209 -1.65 12.27 -14.53
CA ALA A 209 -2.09 11.11 -13.77
C ALA A 209 -2.38 11.44 -12.30
N VAL A 210 -1.58 12.32 -11.68
CA VAL A 210 -1.83 12.82 -10.32
C VAL A 210 -3.11 13.68 -10.27
N ALA A 211 -3.36 14.51 -11.28
CA ALA A 211 -4.59 15.31 -11.34
C ALA A 211 -5.84 14.42 -11.48
N ASP A 212 -5.78 13.42 -12.36
CA ASP A 212 -6.83 12.41 -12.53
C ASP A 212 -7.06 11.62 -11.23
N TYR A 213 -5.98 11.17 -10.58
CA TYR A 213 -6.07 10.50 -9.28
C TYR A 213 -6.71 11.39 -8.23
N LYS A 214 -6.31 12.67 -8.10
CA LYS A 214 -6.92 13.59 -7.11
C LYS A 214 -8.42 13.75 -7.30
N ARG A 215 -8.87 13.83 -8.55
CA ARG A 215 -10.29 13.93 -8.90
C ARG A 215 -11.07 12.66 -8.56
N LEU A 216 -10.48 11.49 -8.80
CA LEU A 216 -11.12 10.18 -8.59
C LEU A 216 -10.84 9.56 -7.22
N ARG A 217 -9.93 10.15 -6.44
CA ARG A 217 -9.52 9.66 -5.13
C ARG A 217 -10.69 9.39 -4.19
N PRO A 218 -11.76 10.20 -4.12
CA PRO A 218 -12.93 9.87 -3.29
C PRO A 218 -13.53 8.51 -3.65
N VAL A 219 -13.72 8.23 -4.95
CA VAL A 219 -14.23 6.93 -5.42
C VAL A 219 -13.22 5.83 -5.14
N ILE A 220 -11.96 6.02 -5.53
CA ILE A 220 -10.93 4.99 -5.42
C ILE A 220 -10.67 4.58 -3.96
N GLN A 221 -10.59 5.55 -3.04
CA GLN A 221 -10.21 5.28 -1.66
C GLN A 221 -11.39 4.84 -0.79
N GLN A 222 -12.60 5.30 -1.09
CA GLN A 222 -13.76 5.09 -0.21
C GLN A 222 -14.85 4.19 -0.82
N GLY A 223 -14.82 3.92 -2.13
CA GLY A 223 -15.84 3.12 -2.79
C GLY A 223 -15.72 1.62 -2.57
N ASP A 224 -16.76 0.91 -2.96
CA ASP A 224 -16.87 -0.54 -2.92
C ASP A 224 -15.98 -1.20 -3.97
N LEU A 225 -15.08 -2.09 -3.52
CA LEU A 225 -14.16 -2.84 -4.37
C LEU A 225 -14.81 -4.12 -4.91
N TYR A 226 -14.86 -4.24 -6.24
CA TYR A 226 -15.27 -5.43 -6.96
C TYR A 226 -14.09 -6.03 -7.72
N ARG A 227 -13.72 -7.26 -7.36
CA ARG A 227 -12.70 -8.05 -8.05
C ARG A 227 -13.33 -8.73 -9.27
N LEU A 228 -12.89 -8.38 -10.48
CA LEU A 228 -13.52 -8.84 -11.72
C LEU A 228 -12.79 -10.03 -12.33
N VAL A 229 -11.46 -9.95 -12.47
CA VAL A 229 -10.62 -11.02 -13.04
C VAL A 229 -9.38 -11.21 -12.18
N SER A 230 -9.25 -12.41 -11.62
CA SER A 230 -8.14 -12.80 -10.75
C SER A 230 -6.80 -12.80 -11.49
N PRO A 231 -5.72 -12.26 -10.90
CA PRO A 231 -4.37 -12.36 -11.48
C PRO A 231 -3.82 -13.79 -11.44
N TRP A 232 -4.41 -14.69 -10.63
CA TRP A 232 -4.04 -16.11 -10.63
C TRP A 232 -4.78 -16.87 -11.71
N GLY A 233 -4.04 -17.63 -12.52
CA GLY A 233 -4.57 -18.46 -13.59
C GLY A 233 -4.97 -17.71 -14.86
N ASN A 234 -4.87 -16.37 -14.90
CA ASN A 234 -5.23 -15.55 -16.06
C ASN A 234 -4.02 -14.74 -16.58
N SER A 235 -4.06 -14.40 -17.87
CA SER A 235 -3.06 -13.55 -18.55
C SER A 235 -3.20 -12.07 -18.23
N TYR A 236 -4.30 -11.68 -17.59
CA TYR A 236 -4.63 -10.32 -17.20
C TYR A 236 -5.40 -10.33 -15.88
N ALA A 237 -5.50 -9.17 -15.24
CA ALA A 237 -6.30 -8.95 -14.04
C ALA A 237 -7.14 -7.70 -14.17
N SER A 238 -8.26 -7.68 -13.46
CA SER A 238 -9.12 -6.51 -13.42
C SER A 238 -9.91 -6.42 -12.12
N LEU A 239 -10.07 -5.18 -11.65
CA LEU A 239 -10.92 -4.83 -10.53
C LEU A 239 -11.62 -3.51 -10.85
N MET A 240 -12.69 -3.20 -10.13
CA MET A 240 -13.32 -1.89 -10.19
C MET A 240 -13.74 -1.41 -8.81
N ILE A 241 -13.87 -0.09 -8.67
CA ILE A 241 -14.29 0.56 -7.43
C ILE A 241 -15.48 1.46 -7.77
N VAL A 242 -16.58 1.34 -7.02
CA VAL A 242 -17.84 2.07 -7.26
C VAL A 242 -18.18 2.90 -6.03
N ASN A 243 -18.61 4.15 -6.20
CA ASN A 243 -19.07 4.94 -5.06
C ASN A 243 -20.48 4.52 -4.59
N ASP A 244 -20.82 4.87 -3.35
CA ASP A 244 -22.04 4.43 -2.67
C ASP A 244 -23.34 4.73 -3.44
N ASP A 245 -23.41 5.91 -4.06
CA ASP A 245 -24.59 6.35 -4.82
C ASP A 245 -24.62 5.82 -6.27
N LYS A 246 -23.62 5.00 -6.65
CA LYS A 246 -23.43 4.38 -7.96
C LYS A 246 -23.43 5.39 -9.11
N THR A 247 -23.00 6.62 -8.87
CA THR A 247 -22.84 7.65 -9.92
C THR A 247 -21.48 7.57 -10.59
N GLN A 248 -20.46 7.03 -9.92
CA GLN A 248 -19.09 6.96 -10.44
C GLN A 248 -18.46 5.60 -10.16
N ALA A 249 -17.70 5.11 -11.14
CA ALA A 249 -16.86 3.93 -10.96
C ALA A 249 -15.52 4.09 -11.66
N VAL A 250 -14.50 3.39 -11.16
CA VAL A 250 -13.18 3.31 -11.78
C VAL A 250 -12.84 1.85 -12.00
N VAL A 251 -12.63 1.46 -13.27
CA VAL A 251 -12.23 0.12 -13.68
C VAL A 251 -10.75 0.12 -13.98
N PHE A 252 -10.03 -0.87 -13.44
CA PHE A 252 -8.61 -1.08 -13.69
C PHE A 252 -8.42 -2.39 -14.45
N LEU A 253 -7.58 -2.36 -15.49
CA LEU A 253 -7.28 -3.50 -16.34
C LEU A 253 -5.76 -3.61 -16.55
N TYR A 254 -5.20 -4.78 -16.27
CA TYR A 254 -3.75 -5.02 -16.27
C TYR A 254 -3.38 -6.25 -17.09
N GLY A 255 -2.57 -6.10 -18.14
CA GLY A 255 -1.93 -7.21 -18.84
C GLY A 255 -0.72 -7.75 -18.07
N LEU A 256 -0.70 -9.06 -17.78
CA LEU A 256 0.30 -9.69 -16.90
C LEU A 256 1.23 -10.67 -17.61
N ASN A 257 0.72 -11.38 -18.62
CA ASN A 257 1.47 -12.32 -19.45
C ASN A 257 0.67 -12.64 -20.72
N ARG A 258 1.01 -12.02 -21.84
CA ARG A 258 0.38 -12.23 -23.13
C ARG A 258 1.16 -13.25 -23.96
N GLY A 259 0.60 -14.45 -24.12
CA GLY A 259 1.09 -15.42 -25.09
C GLY A 259 0.74 -15.04 -26.53
N ILE A 260 1.50 -15.53 -27.52
CA ILE A 260 1.25 -15.27 -28.96
C ILE A 260 -0.16 -15.73 -29.39
N MET A 261 -0.72 -16.73 -28.70
CA MET A 261 -2.08 -17.26 -28.91
C MET A 261 -3.08 -16.87 -27.81
N SER A 262 -2.77 -15.90 -26.95
CA SER A 262 -3.76 -15.48 -25.95
C SER A 262 -4.92 -14.78 -26.66
N ASP A 263 -6.10 -15.36 -26.57
CA ASP A 263 -7.34 -14.77 -27.07
C ASP A 263 -7.48 -13.33 -26.57
N PHE A 264 -8.09 -12.48 -27.40
CA PHE A 264 -8.51 -11.16 -26.93
C PHE A 264 -9.35 -11.33 -25.66
N PRO A 265 -9.17 -10.48 -24.64
CA PRO A 265 -10.00 -10.56 -23.45
C PRO A 265 -11.48 -10.57 -23.85
N ALA A 266 -12.24 -11.52 -23.31
CA ALA A 266 -13.69 -11.46 -23.40
C ALA A 266 -14.17 -10.11 -22.83
N PRO A 267 -15.36 -9.61 -23.25
CA PRO A 267 -15.93 -8.43 -22.63
C PRO A 267 -15.92 -8.53 -21.09
N LEU A 268 -15.37 -7.50 -20.46
CA LEU A 268 -15.16 -7.45 -19.02
C LEU A 268 -16.49 -7.21 -18.32
N MET A 269 -17.01 -8.25 -17.65
CA MET A 269 -18.26 -8.19 -16.91
C MET A 269 -18.12 -7.29 -15.69
N LEU A 270 -18.72 -6.10 -15.73
CA LEU A 270 -18.66 -5.15 -14.62
C LEU A 270 -19.62 -5.55 -13.50
N GLN A 271 -19.46 -4.96 -12.32
CA GLN A 271 -20.27 -5.22 -11.13
C GLN A 271 -20.55 -3.92 -10.37
N GLY A 272 -21.50 -3.95 -9.43
CA GLY A 272 -21.76 -2.84 -8.50
C GLY A 272 -22.48 -1.63 -9.08
N LEU A 273 -22.68 -1.54 -10.40
CA LEU A 273 -23.37 -0.44 -11.07
C LEU A 273 -24.89 -0.44 -10.79
N ASP A 274 -25.54 0.71 -11.03
CA ASP A 274 -27.00 0.81 -11.05
C ASP A 274 -27.52 0.37 -12.44
N PRO A 275 -28.37 -0.68 -12.53
CA PRO A 275 -28.86 -1.18 -13.81
C PRO A 275 -29.75 -0.19 -14.57
N SER A 276 -30.38 0.76 -13.87
CA SER A 276 -31.27 1.76 -14.48
C SER A 276 -30.52 2.93 -15.12
N ARG A 277 -29.24 3.14 -14.76
CA ARG A 277 -28.45 4.29 -15.21
C ARG A 277 -27.70 4.02 -16.50
N ARG A 278 -27.27 5.12 -17.13
CA ARG A 278 -26.30 5.10 -18.23
C ARG A 278 -25.00 5.72 -17.74
N TYR A 279 -23.87 5.16 -18.15
CA TYR A 279 -22.54 5.59 -17.75
C TYR A 279 -21.72 5.97 -18.97
N THR A 280 -21.18 7.17 -18.98
CA THR A 280 -20.19 7.62 -19.96
C THR A 280 -18.82 7.03 -19.58
N LEU A 281 -18.25 6.25 -20.48
CA LEU A 281 -16.92 5.66 -20.32
C LEU A 281 -15.84 6.65 -20.76
N THR A 282 -14.85 6.92 -19.91
CA THR A 282 -13.68 7.74 -20.24
C THR A 282 -12.41 7.00 -19.86
N GLU A 283 -11.58 6.68 -20.84
CA GLU A 283 -10.25 6.14 -20.58
C GLU A 283 -9.28 7.22 -20.10
N LEU A 284 -8.61 6.96 -18.98
CA LEU A 284 -7.67 7.84 -18.32
C LEU A 284 -6.24 7.50 -18.70
N ASN A 285 -5.32 8.45 -18.48
CA ASN A 285 -3.88 8.28 -18.76
C ASN A 285 -3.58 7.73 -20.16
N LYS A 286 -4.50 7.92 -21.09
CA LYS A 286 -4.49 7.27 -22.40
C LYS A 286 -3.24 7.64 -23.19
N GLU A 287 -2.65 6.65 -23.83
CA GLU A 287 -1.62 6.86 -24.84
C GLU A 287 -2.28 7.08 -26.21
N LYS A 288 -1.72 6.51 -27.29
CA LYS A 288 -2.21 6.79 -28.65
C LYS A 288 -3.48 6.02 -29.04
N ARG A 289 -3.78 4.88 -28.41
CA ARG A 289 -4.87 3.98 -28.81
C ARG A 289 -5.88 3.81 -27.68
N ASP A 290 -7.14 3.59 -28.04
CA ASP A 290 -8.18 3.24 -27.08
C ASP A 290 -8.11 1.74 -26.75
N HIS A 291 -8.22 1.41 -25.47
CA HIS A 291 -8.35 0.02 -25.00
C HIS A 291 -9.80 -0.47 -25.09
N SER A 292 -10.73 0.39 -25.51
CA SER A 292 -12.13 0.04 -25.72
C SER A 292 -12.74 0.82 -26.89
N ARG A 293 -13.43 0.12 -27.81
CA ARG A 293 -14.17 0.72 -28.94
C ARG A 293 -15.40 1.55 -28.54
N VAL A 294 -15.73 1.54 -27.24
CA VAL A 294 -16.84 2.30 -26.66
C VAL A 294 -16.35 3.42 -25.73
N ASN A 295 -15.05 3.74 -25.77
CA ASN A 295 -14.52 4.95 -25.11
C ASN A 295 -15.28 6.20 -25.60
N GLY A 296 -15.66 7.07 -24.66
CA GLY A 296 -16.48 8.26 -24.88
C GLY A 296 -17.99 8.00 -25.06
N LYS A 297 -18.47 6.75 -24.99
CA LYS A 297 -19.90 6.41 -25.18
C LYS A 297 -20.61 6.21 -23.85
N ALA A 298 -21.89 6.56 -23.81
CA ALA A 298 -22.79 6.27 -22.70
C ALA A 298 -23.44 4.89 -22.88
N LEU A 299 -23.24 3.98 -21.91
CA LEU A 299 -23.75 2.60 -21.94
C LEU A 299 -24.64 2.34 -20.73
N ASN A 300 -25.68 1.51 -20.90
CA ASN A 300 -26.56 1.16 -19.78
C ASN A 300 -25.83 0.27 -18.76
N GLY A 301 -26.07 0.50 -17.47
CA GLY A 301 -25.44 -0.25 -16.37
C GLY A 301 -25.78 -1.73 -16.40
N ALA A 302 -27.04 -2.10 -16.70
CA ALA A 302 -27.41 -3.51 -16.85
C ALA A 302 -26.68 -4.18 -18.02
N ALA A 303 -26.51 -3.46 -19.14
CA ALA A 303 -25.74 -3.96 -20.28
C ALA A 303 -24.26 -4.17 -19.93
N LEU A 304 -23.63 -3.24 -19.20
CA LEU A 304 -22.24 -3.37 -18.76
C LEU A 304 -22.03 -4.56 -17.80
N MET A 305 -23.03 -4.88 -16.98
CA MET A 305 -22.97 -6.02 -16.05
C MET A 305 -23.37 -7.36 -16.69
N ALA A 306 -24.23 -7.36 -17.73
CA ALA A 306 -24.75 -8.58 -18.36
C ALA A 306 -24.05 -8.97 -19.68
N MET A 307 -23.51 -8.00 -20.42
CA MET A 307 -22.81 -8.22 -21.70
C MET A 307 -21.32 -7.83 -21.64
N GLY A 308 -20.91 -7.09 -20.63
CA GLY A 308 -19.52 -6.71 -20.39
C GLY A 308 -19.03 -5.50 -21.21
N LEU A 309 -17.96 -4.88 -20.71
CA LEU A 309 -17.23 -3.82 -21.38
C LEU A 309 -16.25 -4.44 -22.40
N PRO A 310 -16.37 -4.19 -23.72
CA PRO A 310 -15.39 -4.70 -24.67
C PRO A 310 -14.03 -4.02 -24.44
N VAL A 311 -13.02 -4.80 -24.06
CA VAL A 311 -11.67 -4.32 -23.78
C VAL A 311 -10.64 -5.02 -24.66
N LYS A 312 -9.48 -4.39 -24.84
CA LYS A 312 -8.34 -4.92 -25.59
C LYS A 312 -7.07 -4.65 -24.79
N LEU A 313 -6.14 -5.59 -24.81
CA LEU A 313 -4.77 -5.44 -24.35
C LEU A 313 -3.82 -5.85 -25.49
N GLU A 314 -2.73 -5.11 -25.67
CA GLU A 314 -1.77 -5.31 -26.76
C GLU A 314 -0.54 -6.15 -26.34
N GLY A 315 -0.18 -6.20 -25.06
CA GLY A 315 0.97 -6.98 -24.61
C GLY A 315 1.16 -7.03 -23.10
N ASP A 316 2.33 -7.50 -22.69
CA ASP A 316 2.77 -7.48 -21.30
C ASP A 316 2.85 -6.05 -20.79
N TYR A 317 2.32 -5.83 -19.59
CA TYR A 317 2.30 -4.52 -18.92
C TYR A 317 1.53 -3.45 -19.71
N ASP A 318 0.72 -3.85 -20.68
CA ASP A 318 -0.32 -2.98 -21.21
C ASP A 318 -1.43 -2.83 -20.16
N SER A 319 -2.05 -1.66 -20.09
CA SER A 319 -3.04 -1.36 -19.05
C SER A 319 -4.01 -0.28 -19.46
N ALA A 320 -5.18 -0.29 -18.83
CA ALA A 320 -6.18 0.75 -18.96
C ALA A 320 -6.83 1.05 -17.62
N VAL A 321 -7.16 2.32 -17.40
CA VAL A 321 -8.02 2.77 -16.32
C VAL A 321 -9.20 3.49 -16.96
N PHE A 322 -10.41 3.04 -16.67
CA PHE A 322 -11.63 3.65 -17.17
C PHE A 322 -12.40 4.29 -16.04
N GLU A 323 -12.74 5.55 -16.20
CA GLU A 323 -13.79 6.19 -15.40
C GLU A 323 -15.15 5.95 -16.06
N LEU A 324 -16.13 5.59 -15.24
CA LEU A 324 -17.54 5.57 -15.60
C LEU A 324 -18.23 6.66 -14.78
N SER A 325 -18.84 7.62 -15.45
CA SER A 325 -19.65 8.65 -14.80
C SER A 325 -21.09 8.55 -15.30
N ALA A 326 -22.04 8.49 -14.37
CA ALA A 326 -23.47 8.45 -14.70
C ALA A 326 -23.84 9.69 -15.53
N ALA A 327 -24.52 9.48 -16.65
CA ALA A 327 -25.08 10.56 -17.44
C ALA A 327 -26.17 11.25 -16.61
N GLN A 328 -26.22 12.58 -16.69
CA GLN A 328 -27.34 13.37 -16.19
C GLN A 328 -28.64 13.01 -16.93
#